data_AF-A0A914SN28-F1
#
_entry.id   AF-A0A914SN28-F1
#
_cell.length_a   1.000
_cell.length_b   1.000
_cell.length_c   1.000
_cell.angle_alpha   90.00
_cell.angle_beta   90.00
_cell.angle_gamma   90.00
#
_symmetry.space_group_name_H-M   'P 1'
#
loop_
_entity.id
_entity.type
_entity.pdbx_description
1 polymer ?
#
loop_
_entity_poly.entity_id
_entity_poly.type
_entity_poly.pdbx_seq_one_letter_code
_entity_poly.pdbx_strand_id
1 'polypeptide(L)'
;MPQSYFTASSQNISSYGITNFGIPIPTTKCQATYIWIDGTGENLRSKTRILDDVPKCIDDYPLWNYDGSSTGQATGRFSDLFLKPVAEYPDPFLGCGNNRLVLCETYDAENNPTETNHRYHCNQIMEAIMDEEPMFGMEQEYLFLDMDL
;
A
#
# COMPACT_ATOMS: atom_id res chain seq x y z
N MET A 1 -52.17 -17.22 -0.93
CA MET A 1 -51.22 -16.24 -0.34
C MET A 1 -50.08 -16.05 -1.32
N PRO A 2 -49.91 -14.89 -1.97
CA PRO A 2 -48.74 -14.66 -2.81
C PRO A 2 -47.59 -14.16 -1.94
N GLN A 3 -46.45 -14.85 -2.01
CA GLN A 3 -45.16 -14.33 -1.55
C GLN A 3 -44.83 -13.08 -2.37
N SER A 4 -44.76 -11.94 -1.69
CA SER A 4 -44.24 -10.71 -2.26
C SER A 4 -42.74 -10.86 -2.50
N TYR A 5 -42.35 -11.01 -3.76
CA TYR A 5 -40.99 -10.73 -4.19
C TYR A 5 -40.73 -9.23 -3.98
N PHE A 6 -39.85 -8.91 -3.02
CA PHE A 6 -39.22 -7.59 -2.98
C PHE A 6 -38.36 -7.47 -4.25
N THR A 7 -38.94 -6.88 -5.29
CA THR A 7 -38.16 -6.28 -6.38
C THR A 7 -37.65 -4.96 -5.82
N ALA A 8 -36.42 -4.96 -5.33
CA ALA A 8 -35.71 -3.70 -5.07
C ALA A 8 -35.65 -2.96 -6.41
N SER A 9 -36.45 -1.89 -6.50
CA SER A 9 -36.45 -0.97 -7.63
C SER A 9 -35.02 -0.49 -7.86
N SER A 10 -34.52 -0.68 -9.07
CA SER A 10 -33.30 -0.07 -9.58
C SER A 10 -33.39 1.45 -9.46
N GLN A 11 -32.92 2.00 -8.35
CA GLN A 11 -32.71 3.43 -8.18
C GLN A 11 -31.22 3.68 -7.90
N ASN A 12 -30.55 4.28 -8.88
CA ASN A 12 -29.31 5.05 -8.78
C ASN A 12 -28.15 4.44 -7.97
N ILE A 13 -27.53 3.37 -8.48
CA ILE A 13 -26.20 2.95 -8.05
C ILE A 13 -25.18 3.55 -9.05
N SER A 14 -24.69 4.77 -8.86
CA SER A 14 -23.59 5.27 -9.70
C SER A 14 -22.58 6.23 -9.05
N SER A 15 -22.65 6.50 -7.74
CA SER A 15 -21.72 7.46 -7.09
C SER A 15 -21.02 6.95 -5.83
N TYR A 16 -21.29 5.72 -5.38
CA TYR A 16 -20.72 5.16 -4.16
C TYR A 16 -20.38 3.67 -4.33
N GLY A 17 -19.18 3.28 -3.89
CA GLY A 17 -18.88 1.88 -3.54
C GLY A 17 -19.41 1.59 -2.14
N ILE A 18 -19.66 0.32 -1.80
CA ILE A 18 -20.14 -0.09 -0.47
C ILE A 18 -19.07 -0.98 0.17
N THR A 19 -18.62 -0.64 1.38
CA THR A 19 -17.73 -1.53 2.16
C THR A 19 -18.46 -2.81 2.56
N ASN A 20 -17.72 -3.82 3.04
CA ASN A 20 -18.31 -5.03 3.63
C ASN A 20 -19.22 -4.74 4.85
N PHE A 21 -19.17 -3.52 5.41
CA PHE A 21 -20.01 -3.06 6.53
C PHE A 21 -21.18 -2.18 6.10
N GLY A 22 -21.45 -2.03 4.80
CA GLY A 22 -22.54 -1.19 4.30
C GLY A 22 -22.24 0.31 4.32
N ILE A 23 -20.99 0.71 4.55
CA ILE A 23 -20.59 2.13 4.61
C ILE A 23 -20.35 2.63 3.18
N PRO A 24 -21.01 3.73 2.75
CA PRO A 24 -20.76 4.33 1.44
C PRO A 24 -19.36 4.92 1.36
N ILE A 25 -18.61 4.54 0.33
CA ILE A 25 -17.30 5.12 0.02
C ILE A 25 -17.50 6.16 -1.08
N PRO A 26 -17.18 7.45 -0.84
CA PRO A 26 -17.21 8.46 -1.88
C PRO A 26 -16.32 8.05 -3.05
N THR A 27 -16.88 8.00 -4.26
CA THR A 27 -16.15 7.63 -5.48
C THR A 27 -15.06 8.64 -5.87
N THR A 28 -15.04 9.82 -5.27
CA THR A 28 -13.98 10.81 -5.51
C THR A 28 -12.74 10.57 -4.67
N LYS A 29 -12.86 9.88 -3.52
CA LYS A 29 -11.77 9.70 -2.56
C LYS A 29 -11.08 8.35 -2.75
N CYS A 30 -9.83 8.29 -2.29
CA CYS A 30 -9.02 7.07 -2.27
C CYS A 30 -8.45 6.83 -0.88
N GLN A 31 -8.67 5.66 -0.30
CA GLN A 31 -7.88 5.19 0.83
C GLN A 31 -6.59 4.56 0.29
N ALA A 32 -5.45 5.19 0.57
CA ALA A 32 -4.14 4.71 0.16
C ALA A 32 -3.40 4.15 1.37
N THR A 33 -3.24 2.83 1.43
CA THR A 33 -2.50 2.13 2.48
C THR A 33 -1.04 2.00 2.06
N TYR A 34 -0.18 2.80 2.68
CA TYR A 34 1.25 2.80 2.41
C TYR A 34 1.87 1.64 3.17
N ILE A 35 2.67 0.83 2.49
CA ILE A 35 3.31 -0.38 3.00
C ILE A 35 4.82 -0.26 2.80
N TRP A 36 5.61 -0.61 3.81
CA TRP A 36 7.07 -0.59 3.75
C TRP A 36 7.69 -1.68 4.63
N ILE A 37 8.98 -1.95 4.42
CA ILE A 37 9.79 -2.87 5.23
C ILE A 37 10.47 -2.08 6.35
N ASP A 38 10.45 -2.62 7.57
CA ASP A 38 11.07 -1.96 8.72
C ASP A 38 12.58 -2.23 8.87
N GLY A 39 13.14 -1.86 10.03
CA GLY A 39 14.56 -1.97 10.32
C GLY A 39 15.05 -3.39 10.53
N THR A 40 14.15 -4.39 10.64
CA THR A 40 14.58 -5.80 10.64
C THR A 40 14.90 -6.30 9.24
N GLY A 41 14.40 -5.62 8.19
CA GLY A 41 14.51 -6.08 6.80
C GLY A 41 13.53 -7.18 6.43
N GLU A 42 12.70 -7.65 7.37
CA GLU A 42 11.80 -8.79 7.20
C GLU A 42 10.34 -8.41 7.45
N ASN A 43 10.08 -7.54 8.42
CA ASN A 43 8.71 -7.21 8.82
C ASN A 43 8.11 -6.11 7.95
N LEU A 44 6.83 -6.30 7.62
CA LEU A 44 6.01 -5.29 6.94
C LEU A 44 5.35 -4.36 7.96
N ARG A 45 5.32 -3.07 7.63
CA ARG A 45 4.57 -2.02 8.33
C ARG A 45 3.61 -1.37 7.35
N SER A 46 2.50 -0.86 7.86
CA SER A 46 1.57 -0.11 7.03
C SER A 46 0.80 0.96 7.78
N LYS A 47 0.30 1.95 7.04
CA LYS A 47 -0.68 2.92 7.53
C LYS A 47 -1.44 3.56 6.37
N THR A 48 -2.66 4.00 6.63
CA THR A 48 -3.57 4.49 5.58
C THR A 48 -3.77 6.00 5.65
N ARG A 49 -3.67 6.68 4.50
CA ARG A 49 -4.15 8.07 4.32
C ARG A 49 -5.37 8.10 3.43
N ILE A 50 -6.17 9.14 3.62
CA ILE A 50 -7.25 9.49 2.71
C ILE A 50 -6.72 10.53 1.72
N LEU A 51 -6.92 10.27 0.44
CA LEU A 51 -6.66 11.19 -0.66
C LEU A 51 -7.99 11.74 -1.16
N ASP A 52 -8.01 13.05 -1.45
CA ASP A 52 -9.22 13.74 -1.94
C ASP A 52 -9.56 13.39 -3.38
N ASP A 53 -8.54 13.05 -4.16
CA ASP A 53 -8.62 12.60 -5.54
C ASP A 53 -8.05 11.17 -5.68
N VAL A 54 -8.45 10.49 -6.74
CA VAL A 54 -7.92 9.17 -7.11
C VAL A 54 -6.66 9.36 -7.94
N PRO A 55 -5.48 8.92 -7.45
CA PRO A 55 -4.24 8.97 -8.22
C PRO A 55 -4.34 8.20 -9.53
N LYS A 56 -3.68 8.69 -10.58
CA LYS A 56 -3.67 8.06 -11.92
C LYS A 56 -2.37 7.34 -12.23
N CYS A 57 -1.29 7.74 -11.57
CA CYS A 57 0.00 7.07 -11.64
C CYS A 57 0.71 7.15 -10.29
N ILE A 58 1.83 6.44 -10.18
CA ILE A 58 2.61 6.36 -8.93
C ILE A 58 3.13 7.73 -8.46
N ASP A 59 3.42 8.64 -9.39
CA ASP A 59 3.96 9.98 -9.09
C ASP A 59 2.92 10.93 -8.50
N ASP A 60 1.62 10.62 -8.67
CA ASP A 60 0.53 11.40 -8.07
C ASP A 60 0.40 11.14 -6.56
N TYR A 61 1.05 10.08 -6.05
CA TYR A 61 1.01 9.77 -4.62
C TYR A 61 1.96 10.69 -3.85
N PRO A 62 1.46 11.41 -2.84
CA PRO A 62 2.30 12.27 -2.02
C PRO A 62 3.33 11.45 -1.25
N LEU A 63 4.55 11.97 -1.14
CA LEU A 63 5.50 11.51 -0.14
C LEU A 63 4.85 11.57 1.25
N TRP A 64 5.25 10.64 2.09
CA TRP A 64 4.81 10.63 3.48
C TRP A 64 6.00 10.39 4.39
N ASN A 65 5.77 10.43 5.69
CA ASN A 65 6.79 10.20 6.70
C ASN A 65 6.26 9.23 7.74
N TYR A 66 7.12 8.63 8.55
CA TYR A 66 6.77 7.80 9.69
C TYR A 66 7.84 7.91 10.76
N ASP A 67 7.51 7.48 11.99
CA ASP A 67 8.46 7.44 13.09
C ASP A 67 9.34 6.19 12.99
N GLY A 68 10.57 6.38 12.53
CA GLY A 68 11.59 5.34 12.37
C GLY A 68 12.09 4.75 13.68
N SER A 69 11.90 5.44 14.82
CA SER A 69 12.33 4.92 16.12
C SER A 69 11.49 3.72 16.57
N SER A 70 10.21 3.71 16.20
CA SER A 70 9.26 2.62 16.47
C SER A 70 9.40 1.42 15.52
N THR A 71 10.27 1.55 14.51
CA THR A 71 10.49 0.54 13.46
C THR A 71 11.94 0.06 13.40
N GLY A 72 12.80 0.51 14.32
CA GLY A 72 14.22 0.13 14.36
C GLY A 72 15.06 0.74 13.25
N GLN A 73 14.59 1.82 12.59
CA GLN A 73 15.28 2.44 11.45
C GLN A 73 15.92 3.79 11.78
N ALA A 74 15.60 4.38 12.93
CA ALA A 74 16.20 5.61 13.39
C ALA A 74 16.41 5.60 14.91
N THR A 75 17.41 6.34 15.39
CA THR A 75 17.67 6.53 16.83
C THR A 75 17.74 8.01 17.17
N GLY A 76 17.36 8.36 18.40
CA GLY A 76 17.50 9.71 18.91
C GLY A 76 16.39 10.68 18.50
N ARG A 77 16.71 11.96 18.39
CA ARG A 77 15.76 13.07 18.19
C ARG A 77 15.28 13.26 16.75
N PHE A 78 15.98 12.69 15.77
CA PHE A 78 15.65 12.79 14.35
C PHE A 78 15.14 11.43 13.88
N SER A 79 13.90 11.12 14.23
CA SER A 79 13.29 9.81 13.94
C SER A 79 12.38 9.81 12.72
N ASP A 80 12.07 10.98 12.15
CA ASP A 80 11.24 11.07 10.95
C ASP A 80 11.99 10.50 9.73
N LEU A 81 11.43 9.45 9.15
CA LEU A 81 11.85 8.85 7.89
C LEU A 81 10.76 9.00 6.85
N PHE A 82 11.12 8.94 5.58
CA PHE A 82 10.23 9.23 4.46
C PHE A 82 9.82 7.96 3.71
N LEU A 83 8.56 7.94 3.26
CA LEU A 83 7.98 6.94 2.40
C LEU A 83 7.86 7.50 0.99
N LYS A 84 8.53 6.84 0.05
CA LYS A 84 8.45 7.14 -1.39
C LYS A 84 7.65 6.05 -2.09
N PRO A 85 6.45 6.35 -2.63
CA PRO A 85 5.67 5.41 -3.43
C PRO A 85 6.45 4.87 -4.62
N VAL A 86 6.40 3.55 -4.85
CA VAL A 86 7.09 2.89 -5.98
C VAL A 86 6.23 1.89 -6.74
N ALA A 87 5.17 1.37 -6.14
CA ALA A 87 4.18 0.55 -6.83
C ALA A 87 2.82 0.68 -6.16
N GLU A 88 1.76 0.53 -6.95
CA GLU A 88 0.38 0.53 -6.46
C GLU A 88 -0.38 -0.72 -6.90
N TYR A 89 -1.33 -1.15 -6.06
CA TYR A 89 -2.20 -2.29 -6.32
C TYR A 89 -3.62 -1.97 -5.81
N PRO A 90 -4.68 -2.51 -6.45
CA PRO A 90 -6.03 -2.44 -5.88
C PRO A 90 -6.07 -3.08 -4.49
N ASP A 91 -6.75 -2.44 -3.53
CA ASP A 91 -6.90 -2.96 -2.17
C ASP A 91 -8.03 -4.02 -2.13
N PRO A 92 -7.73 -5.31 -1.87
CA PRO A 92 -8.74 -6.37 -1.85
C PRO A 92 -9.54 -6.43 -0.54
N PHE A 93 -9.09 -5.73 0.51
CA PHE A 93 -9.67 -5.82 1.86
C PHE A 93 -10.76 -4.76 2.09
N LEU A 94 -10.55 -3.55 1.57
CA LEU A 94 -11.44 -2.41 1.79
C LEU A 94 -12.65 -2.35 0.82
N GLY A 95 -12.80 -3.36 -0.05
CA GLY A 95 -13.94 -3.51 -0.96
C GLY A 95 -13.75 -2.88 -2.35
N CYS A 96 -14.79 -2.94 -3.18
CA CYS A 96 -14.75 -2.42 -4.56
C CYS A 96 -14.61 -0.88 -4.58
N GLY A 97 -13.62 -0.36 -5.30
CA GLY A 97 -13.48 1.08 -5.53
C GLY A 97 -12.07 1.55 -5.85
N ASN A 98 -11.78 2.78 -5.45
CA ASN A 98 -10.54 3.48 -5.76
C ASN A 98 -9.45 3.28 -4.71
N ASN A 99 -9.66 2.39 -3.73
CA ASN A 99 -8.70 2.14 -2.67
C ASN A 99 -7.47 1.38 -3.19
N ARG A 100 -6.31 1.67 -2.62
CA ARG A 100 -5.02 1.22 -3.11
C ARG A 100 -4.08 0.81 -1.99
N LEU A 101 -3.37 -0.29 -2.20
CA LEU A 101 -2.15 -0.61 -1.49
C LEU A 101 -0.98 0.05 -2.23
N VAL A 102 -0.11 0.73 -1.51
CA VAL A 102 1.01 1.50 -2.07
C VAL A 102 2.29 1.02 -1.44
N LEU A 103 3.09 0.27 -2.20
CA LEU A 103 4.41 -0.16 -1.75
C LEU A 103 5.37 1.04 -1.81
N CYS A 104 6.15 1.23 -0.75
CA CYS A 104 7.04 2.37 -0.59
C CYS A 104 8.48 1.94 -0.34
N GLU A 105 9.40 2.71 -0.89
CA GLU A 105 10.78 2.79 -0.41
C GLU A 105 10.90 3.72 0.79
N THR A 106 11.97 3.54 1.56
CA THR A 106 12.25 4.29 2.78
C THR A 106 13.55 5.10 2.66
N TYR A 107 13.48 6.37 3.08
CA TYR A 107 14.59 7.33 3.00
C TYR A 107 14.76 8.12 4.30
N ASP A 108 15.98 8.57 4.59
CA ASP A 108 16.27 9.49 5.69
C ASP A 108 15.96 10.96 5.32
N ALA A 109 16.22 11.88 6.26
CA ALA A 109 15.95 13.30 6.07
C ALA A 109 16.88 13.97 5.04
N GLU A 110 18.04 13.38 4.81
CA GLU A 110 19.02 13.77 3.79
C GLU A 110 18.74 13.11 2.43
N ASN A 111 17.61 12.38 2.30
CA ASN A 111 17.17 11.68 1.11
C ASN A 111 18.12 10.54 0.67
N ASN A 112 18.85 9.94 1.61
CA ASN A 112 19.55 8.68 1.40
C ASN A 112 18.61 7.49 1.67
N PRO A 113 18.75 6.38 0.93
CA PRO A 113 18.00 5.17 1.22
C PRO A 113 18.35 4.65 2.63
N THR A 114 17.35 4.23 3.40
CA THR A 114 17.61 3.56 4.69
C THR A 114 18.36 2.25 4.48
N GLU A 115 19.04 1.75 5.51
CA GLU A 115 19.84 0.50 5.42
C GLU A 115 19.06 -0.71 4.86
N THR A 116 17.78 -0.85 5.23
CA THR A 116 16.91 -1.95 4.76
C THR A 116 16.20 -1.67 3.42
N ASN A 117 16.49 -0.56 2.75
CA ASN A 117 15.96 -0.25 1.43
C ASN A 117 16.78 -0.95 0.33
N HIS A 118 16.61 -2.27 0.23
CA HIS A 118 17.30 -3.08 -0.78
C HIS A 118 16.79 -2.85 -2.22
N ARG A 119 15.57 -2.29 -2.37
CA ARG A 119 15.00 -1.97 -3.68
C ARG A 119 15.86 -0.94 -4.41
N TYR A 120 16.40 0.05 -3.71
CA TYR A 120 17.22 1.12 -4.30
C TYR A 120 18.35 0.55 -5.17
N HIS A 121 19.16 -0.36 -4.62
CA HIS A 121 20.27 -0.96 -5.37
C HIS A 121 19.80 -1.96 -6.43
N CYS A 122 18.76 -2.75 -6.14
CA CYS A 122 18.16 -3.66 -7.11
C CYS A 122 17.68 -2.91 -8.36
N ASN A 123 17.00 -1.78 -8.18
CA ASN A 123 16.48 -0.96 -9.27
C ASN A 123 17.60 -0.39 -10.16
N GLN A 124 18.73 0.03 -9.57
CA GLN A 124 19.91 0.47 -10.33
C GLN A 124 20.46 -0.62 -11.25
N ILE A 125 20.53 -1.87 -10.74
CA ILE A 125 21.00 -3.00 -11.54
C ILE A 125 20.01 -3.31 -12.66
N MET A 126 18.71 -3.40 -12.34
CA MET A 126 17.66 -3.70 -13.32
C MET A 126 17.58 -2.65 -14.43
N GLU A 127 17.79 -1.37 -14.11
CA GLU A 127 17.90 -0.30 -15.11
C GLU A 127 19.14 -0.48 -16.00
N ALA A 128 20.28 -0.88 -15.43
CA ALA A 128 21.52 -1.09 -16.18
C ALA A 128 21.47 -2.29 -17.13
N ILE A 129 20.59 -3.27 -16.88
CA ILE A 129 20.42 -4.48 -17.71
C ILE A 129 19.06 -4.54 -18.40
N MET A 130 18.38 -3.39 -18.56
CA MET A 130 17.02 -3.33 -19.10
C MET A 130 16.88 -4.03 -20.46
N ASP A 131 17.90 -3.95 -21.32
CA ASP A 131 17.93 -4.55 -22.65
C ASP A 131 17.96 -6.09 -22.64
N GLU A 132 18.30 -6.72 -21.52
CA GLU A 132 18.34 -8.19 -21.37
C GLU A 132 16.96 -8.78 -21.04
N GLU A 133 15.95 -7.94 -20.76
CA GLU A 133 14.59 -8.34 -20.41
C GLU A 133 14.52 -9.49 -19.36
N PRO A 134 15.21 -9.37 -18.21
CA PRO A 134 15.29 -10.46 -17.25
C PRO A 134 13.92 -10.80 -16.64
N MET A 135 13.58 -12.09 -16.59
CA MET A 135 12.33 -12.60 -16.00
C MET A 135 12.60 -13.45 -14.76
N PHE A 136 11.78 -13.27 -13.73
CA PHE A 136 11.90 -13.98 -12.46
C PHE A 136 10.58 -14.64 -12.07
N GLY A 137 10.66 -15.88 -11.57
CA GLY A 137 9.58 -16.57 -10.88
C GLY A 137 10.03 -16.90 -9.47
N MET A 138 9.21 -16.57 -8.47
CA MET A 138 9.51 -16.83 -7.06
C MET A 138 8.44 -17.75 -6.46
N GLU A 139 8.87 -18.79 -5.76
CA GLU A 139 8.00 -19.76 -5.10
C GLU A 139 8.00 -19.48 -3.59
N GLN A 140 6.95 -18.80 -3.11
CA GLN A 140 6.82 -18.45 -1.69
C GLN A 140 6.16 -19.59 -0.91
N GLU A 141 6.95 -20.37 -0.20
CA GLU A 141 6.44 -21.32 0.80
C GLU A 141 6.13 -20.60 2.13
N TYR A 142 5.13 -21.10 2.85
CA TYR A 142 4.78 -20.61 4.20
C TYR A 142 4.04 -21.71 4.99
N LEU A 143 4.06 -21.59 6.32
CA LEU A 143 3.37 -22.49 7.24
C LEU A 143 2.43 -21.69 8.15
N PHE A 144 1.21 -22.21 8.37
CA PHE A 144 0.31 -21.67 9.39
C PHE A 144 0.70 -22.22 10.76
N LEU A 145 0.92 -21.31 11.71
CA LEU A 145 1.15 -21.61 13.12
C LEU A 145 -0.08 -21.19 13.94
N ASP A 146 -0.29 -21.85 15.08
CA ASP A 146 -1.27 -21.39 16.07
C ASP A 146 -0.73 -20.13 16.79
N MET A 147 -1.61 -19.31 17.35
CA MET A 147 -1.23 -18.02 17.96
C MET A 147 -0.31 -18.18 19.18
N ASP A 148 -0.32 -19.33 19.84
CA ASP A 148 0.41 -19.59 21.09
C ASP A 148 1.78 -20.28 20.90
N LEU A 149 2.21 -20.51 19.65
CA LEU A 149 3.54 -21.06 19.30
C LEU A 149 4.58 -19.94 19.13
#